data_AF-A0A353QCI9-F1
#
_entry.id   AF-A0A353QCI9-F1
#
_cell.length_a   1.000
_cell.length_b   1.000
_cell.length_c   1.000
_cell.angle_alpha   90.00
_cell.angle_beta   90.00
_cell.angle_gamma   90.00
#
_symmetry.space_group_name_H-M   'P 1'
#
loop_
_entity.id
_entity.type
_entity.pdbx_description
1 polymer ?
#
loop_
_entity_poly.entity_id
_entity_poly.type
_entity_poly.pdbx_seq_one_letter_code
_entity_poly.pdbx_strand_id
1 'polypeptide(L)'
;MTPLTNEQARFDARPSKQQKKFLEKAMVLGGYRNLTGFVFRAVEEKAPQIVKERQIIVSERDSELFFKEITNHRNPNEFLLKAVEKYKMQSFE
;
A
#
# COMPACT_ATOMS: atom_id res chain seq x y z
N MET A 1 0.02 -17.15 11.37
CA MET A 1 0.49 -16.64 10.06
C MET A 1 1.63 -17.53 9.62
N THR A 2 1.49 -18.25 8.51
CA THR A 2 2.58 -19.04 7.95
C THR A 2 3.70 -18.09 7.51
N PRO A 3 4.96 -18.28 7.94
CA PRO A 3 6.04 -17.44 7.48
C PRO A 3 6.20 -17.59 5.97
N LEU A 4 6.34 -16.48 5.26
CA LEU A 4 6.76 -16.48 3.86
C LEU A 4 8.14 -17.14 3.80
N THR A 5 8.20 -18.37 3.31
CA THR A 5 9.45 -19.08 3.05
C THR A 5 10.17 -18.43 1.88
N ASN A 6 11.51 -18.49 1.84
CA ASN A 6 12.33 -17.96 0.75
C ASN A 6 12.27 -18.87 -0.50
N GLU A 7 11.07 -19.31 -0.85
CA GLU A 7 10.81 -20.20 -1.97
C GLU A 7 10.73 -19.40 -3.27
N GLN A 8 11.33 -19.95 -4.33
CA GLN A 8 11.31 -19.31 -5.64
C GLN A 8 9.90 -19.41 -6.23
N ALA A 9 9.31 -18.27 -6.56
CA ALA A 9 8.05 -18.18 -7.28
C ALA A 9 8.26 -17.69 -8.72
N ARG A 10 7.42 -18.18 -9.64
CA ARG A 10 7.44 -17.73 -11.04
C ARG A 10 6.72 -16.39 -11.20
N PHE A 11 7.28 -15.53 -12.03
CA PHE A 11 6.66 -14.30 -12.51
C PHE A 11 6.45 -14.40 -14.03
N ASP A 12 5.21 -14.59 -14.46
CA ASP A 12 4.85 -14.73 -15.87
C ASP A 12 4.36 -13.40 -16.45
N ALA A 13 5.00 -12.92 -17.52
CA ALA A 13 4.62 -11.71 -18.24
C ALA A 13 4.65 -11.91 -19.76
N ARG A 14 3.65 -11.36 -20.46
CA ARG A 14 3.55 -11.41 -21.93
C ARG A 14 3.44 -10.00 -22.52
N PRO A 15 4.54 -9.22 -22.55
CA PRO A 15 4.52 -7.88 -23.13
C PRO A 15 4.30 -7.93 -24.65
N SER A 16 3.68 -6.89 -25.19
CA SER A 16 3.61 -6.70 -26.64
C SER A 16 5.02 -6.52 -27.22
N LYS A 17 5.18 -6.75 -28.54
CA LYS A 17 6.47 -6.54 -29.22
C LYS A 17 7.02 -5.13 -29.02
N GLN A 18 6.13 -4.12 -29.02
CA GLN A 18 6.50 -2.73 -28.81
C GLN A 18 6.98 -2.48 -27.38
N GLN A 19 6.26 -3.00 -26.38
CA GLN A 19 6.67 -2.89 -24.98
C GLN A 19 8.02 -3.57 -24.75
N LYS A 20 8.21 -4.78 -25.28
CA LYS A 20 9.48 -5.50 -25.17
C LYS A 20 10.64 -4.70 -25.74
N LYS A 21 10.51 -4.17 -26.97
CA LYS A 21 11.56 -3.34 -27.59
C LYS A 21 11.88 -2.09 -26.78
N PHE A 22 10.85 -1.43 -26.25
CA PHE A 22 11.04 -0.25 -25.41
C PHE A 22 11.79 -0.59 -24.11
N LEU A 23 11.39 -1.65 -23.42
CA LEU A 23 12.04 -2.09 -22.19
C LEU A 23 13.48 -2.58 -22.44
N GLU A 24 13.75 -3.25 -23.55
CA GLU A 24 15.12 -3.64 -23.95
C GLU A 24 16.00 -2.40 -24.21
N LYS A 25 15.46 -1.37 -24.88
CA LYS A 25 16.18 -0.10 -25.06
C LYS A 25 16.49 0.56 -23.71
N ALA A 26 15.50 0.62 -22.81
CA ALA A 26 15.68 1.18 -21.49
C ALA A 26 16.68 0.38 -20.64
N MET A 27 16.65 -0.95 -20.72
CA MET A 27 17.61 -1.85 -20.07
C MET A 27 19.04 -1.53 -20.49
N VAL A 28 19.30 -1.40 -21.80
CA VAL A 28 20.64 -1.08 -22.33
C VAL A 28 21.11 0.29 -21.83
N LEU A 29 20.25 1.31 -21.95
CA LEU A 29 20.59 2.68 -21.52
C LEU A 29 20.79 2.78 -20.00
N GLY A 30 20.05 2.00 -19.22
CA GLY A 30 20.17 1.94 -17.77
C GLY A 30 21.32 1.05 -17.26
N GLY A 31 22.11 0.42 -18.15
CA GLY A 31 23.26 -0.40 -17.77
C GLY A 31 22.91 -1.76 -17.14
N TYR A 32 21.71 -2.28 -17.39
CA TYR A 32 21.26 -3.56 -16.85
C TYR A 32 21.75 -4.73 -17.70
N ARG A 33 22.14 -5.83 -17.02
CA ARG A 33 22.69 -7.04 -17.67
C ARG A 33 21.64 -7.83 -18.46
N ASN A 34 20.39 -7.81 -18.04
CA ASN A 34 19.30 -8.52 -18.69
C ASN A 34 17.93 -7.88 -18.38
N LEU A 35 16.94 -8.21 -19.22
CA LEU A 35 15.62 -7.59 -19.21
C LEU A 35 14.86 -7.91 -17.92
N THR A 36 14.98 -9.15 -17.44
CA THR A 36 14.36 -9.61 -16.20
C THR A 36 14.84 -8.79 -15.00
N GLY A 37 16.15 -8.65 -14.84
CA GLY A 37 16.75 -7.86 -13.77
C GLY A 37 16.37 -6.39 -13.84
N PHE A 38 16.31 -5.81 -15.05
CA PHE A 38 15.79 -4.46 -15.25
C PHE A 38 14.34 -4.32 -14.76
N VAL A 39 13.45 -5.22 -15.20
CA VAL A 39 12.03 -5.19 -14.82
C VAL A 39 11.85 -5.34 -13.31
N PHE A 40 12.53 -6.30 -12.68
CA PHE A 40 12.45 -6.48 -11.23
C PHE A 40 12.92 -5.23 -10.49
N ARG A 41 14.06 -4.65 -10.86
CA ARG A 41 14.59 -3.45 -10.19
C ARG A 41 13.65 -2.25 -10.34
N ALA A 42 13.11 -2.04 -11.53
CA ALA A 42 12.14 -0.97 -11.78
C ALA A 42 10.86 -1.15 -10.94
N VAL A 43 10.38 -2.39 -10.81
CA VAL A 43 9.19 -2.71 -9.99
C VAL A 43 9.49 -2.58 -8.50
N GLU A 44 10.63 -3.07 -8.02
CA GLU A 44 11.10 -2.92 -6.63
C GLU A 44 11.22 -1.45 -6.22
N GLU A 45 11.65 -0.58 -7.14
CA GLU A 45 11.73 0.87 -6.88
C GLU A 45 10.35 1.52 -6.81
N LYS A 46 9.41 1.10 -7.67
CA LYS A 46 8.09 1.73 -7.77
C LYS A 46 7.08 1.20 -6.75
N ALA A 47 7.14 -0.10 -6.41
CA ALA A 47 6.15 -0.76 -5.56
C ALA A 47 6.00 -0.11 -4.17
N PRO A 48 7.08 0.26 -3.43
CA PRO A 48 6.95 0.90 -2.12
C PRO A 48 6.20 2.22 -2.17
N GLN A 49 6.37 3.00 -3.25
CA GLN A 49 5.67 4.28 -3.44
C GLN A 49 4.17 4.05 -3.56
N ILE A 50 3.75 3.06 -4.36
CA ILE A 50 2.34 2.71 -4.57
C ILE A 50 1.71 2.20 -3.26
N VAL A 51 2.44 1.34 -2.53
CA VAL A 51 1.96 0.81 -1.24
C VAL A 51 1.78 1.94 -0.25
N LYS A 52 2.78 2.83 -0.12
CA LYS A 52 2.73 3.98 0.79
C LYS A 52 1.59 4.94 0.44
N GLU A 53 1.38 5.25 -0.83
CA GLU A 53 0.31 6.16 -1.28
C GLU A 53 -1.09 5.64 -0.95
N ARG A 54 -1.27 4.32 -0.82
CA ARG A 54 -2.58 3.69 -0.62
C ARG A 54 -2.81 3.15 0.79
N GLN A 55 -1.83 3.24 1.68
CA GLN A 55 -1.97 2.81 3.07
C GLN A 55 -2.56 3.93 3.94
N ILE A 56 -3.68 3.64 4.61
CA ILE A 56 -4.33 4.54 5.57
C ILE A 56 -3.54 4.61 6.89
N ILE A 57 -2.84 3.53 7.24
CA ILE A 57 -1.98 3.42 8.41
C ILE A 57 -0.57 3.13 7.90
N VAL A 58 0.30 4.13 7.98
CA VAL A 58 1.61 4.12 7.32
C VAL A 58 2.74 3.73 8.28
N SER A 59 2.56 3.95 9.58
CA SER A 59 3.57 3.62 10.59
C SER A 59 3.13 2.47 11.50
N GLU A 60 4.11 1.70 11.97
CA GLU A 60 3.89 0.64 12.96
C GLU A 60 3.28 1.21 14.24
N ARG A 61 3.73 2.40 14.66
CA ARG A 61 3.16 3.14 15.79
C ARG A 61 1.66 3.44 15.60
N ASP A 62 1.26 3.90 14.42
CA ASP A 62 -0.14 4.20 14.14
C ASP A 62 -0.97 2.91 14.08
N SER A 63 -0.38 1.80 13.61
CA SER A 63 -1.02 0.49 13.60
C SER A 63 -1.27 -0.03 15.02
N GLU A 64 -0.27 0.06 15.90
CA GLU A 64 -0.40 -0.31 17.31
C GLU A 64 -1.44 0.56 18.01
N LEU A 65 -1.42 1.88 17.78
CA LEU A 65 -2.38 2.80 18.38
C LEU A 65 -3.80 2.49 17.90
N PHE A 66 -3.99 2.30 16.59
CA PHE A 66 -5.28 1.93 16.03
C PHE A 66 -5.78 0.61 16.62
N PHE A 67 -4.92 -0.42 16.66
CA PHE A 67 -5.27 -1.73 17.18
C PHE A 67 -5.63 -1.66 18.67
N LYS A 68 -4.89 -0.86 19.45
CA LYS A 68 -5.18 -0.61 20.86
C LYS A 68 -6.52 0.08 21.05
N GLU A 69 -6.86 1.09 20.26
CA GLU A 69 -8.11 1.82 20.43
C GLU A 69 -9.35 1.00 19.97
N ILE A 70 -9.22 0.12 18.96
CA ILE A 70 -10.33 -0.80 18.58
C ILE A 70 -10.51 -1.98 19.53
N THR A 71 -9.45 -2.41 20.23
CA THR A 71 -9.54 -3.53 21.19
C THR A 71 -9.92 -3.03 22.58
N ASN A 72 -9.45 -1.85 22.96
CA ASN A 72 -9.73 -1.19 24.22
C ASN A 72 -10.66 0.01 23.99
N HIS A 73 -11.95 -0.28 23.85
CA HIS A 73 -12.97 0.73 23.59
C HIS A 73 -13.05 1.74 24.74
N ARG A 74 -12.90 3.03 24.42
CA ARG A 74 -13.16 4.15 25.34
C ARG A 74 -14.55 4.70 25.11
N ASN A 75 -15.19 5.13 26.19
CA ASN A 75 -16.45 5.86 26.08
C ASN A 75 -16.22 7.19 25.32
N PRO A 76 -17.18 7.61 24.48
CA PRO A 76 -17.13 8.90 23.81
C PRO A 76 -16.98 10.04 24.84
N ASN A 77 -16.18 11.05 24.51
CA ASN A 77 -16.06 12.22 25.37
C ASN A 77 -17.31 13.13 25.28
N GLU A 78 -17.43 14.09 26.20
CA GLU A 78 -18.58 15.01 26.24
C GLU A 78 -18.78 15.80 24.93
N PHE A 79 -17.69 16.11 24.21
CA PHE A 79 -17.77 16.82 22.94
C PHE A 79 -18.46 15.98 21.86
N LEU A 80 -18.11 14.69 21.76
CA LEU A 80 -18.76 13.77 20.83
C LEU A 80 -20.23 13.55 21.18
N LEU A 81 -20.55 13.45 22.49
CA LEU A 81 -21.93 13.32 22.95
C LEU A 81 -22.78 14.55 22.57
N LYS A 82 -22.27 15.76 22.85
CA LYS A 82 -22.92 17.03 22.46
C LYS A 82 -23.09 17.17 20.95
N ALA A 83 -22.12 16.72 20.16
CA ALA A 83 -22.22 16.74 18.70
C ALA A 83 -23.34 15.82 18.18
N VAL A 84 -23.50 14.63 18.77
CA VAL A 84 -24.60 13.72 18.45
C VAL A 84 -25.96 14.32 18.82
N GLU A 85 -26.06 14.94 20.00
CA GLU A 85 -27.28 15.64 20.42
C GLU A 85 -27.67 16.75 19.43
N LYS A 86 -26.70 17.58 19.02
CA LYS A 86 -26.92 18.64 18.03
C LYS A 86 -27.39 18.08 16.67
N TYR A 87 -26.76 17.01 16.18
CA TYR A 87 -27.17 16.36 14.93
C TYR A 87 -28.61 15.82 15.00
N LYS A 88 -28.97 15.19 16.13
CA LYS A 88 -30.33 14.70 16.36
C LYS A 88 -31.33 15.84 16.34
N MET A 89 -31.05 16.96 17.02
CA MET A 89 -31.94 18.13 17.04
C MET A 89 -32.13 18.75 15.64
N GLN A 90 -31.10 18.72 14.78
CA GLN A 90 -31.18 19.21 13.40
C GLN A 90 -31.92 18.27 12.44
N SER A 91 -32.08 16.99 12.79
CA SER A 91 -32.76 15.99 11.95
C SER A 91 -34.28 15.92 12.21
N PHE A 92 -34.81 16.82 13.07
CA PHE A 92 -36.22 16.92 13.44
C PHE A 92 -36.87 18.27 13.09
N GLU A 93 -36.26 19.06 12.19
CA GLU A 93 -36.91 20.16 11.44
C GLU A 93 -37.06 19.78 9.96
#